data_AF-A0A0A0J6S6-F1
#
_entry.id   AF-A0A0A0J6S6-F1
#
_cell.length_a   1.000
_cell.length_b   1.000
_cell.length_c   1.000
_cell.angle_alpha   90.00
_cell.angle_beta   90.00
_cell.angle_gamma   90.00
#
_symmetry.space_group_name_H-M   'P 1'
#
loop_
_entity.id
_entity.type
_entity.pdbx_description
1 polymer ?
#
loop_
_entity_poly.entity_id
_entity_poly.type
_entity_poly.pdbx_seq_one_letter_code
_entity_poly.pdbx_strand_id
1 'polypeptide(L)'
;MALAPNSARAPDDNPLSKSVRELIADLALIEDVLRAVPTVLREGHRVTINPDFTALKDAERHIVSELRRRAVTSNTLDRLA
;
A
#
# COMPACT_ATOMS: atom_id res chain seq x y z
N MET A 1 0.81 8.42 -38.49
CA MET A 1 0.69 7.56 -37.29
C MET A 1 1.44 8.24 -36.17
N ALA A 2 0.74 8.90 -35.24
CA ALA A 2 1.35 9.53 -34.08
C ALA A 2 0.91 8.75 -32.82
N LEU A 3 1.91 8.28 -32.08
CA LEU A 3 1.79 7.56 -30.82
C LEU A 3 0.87 8.32 -29.86
N ALA A 4 -0.15 7.65 -29.32
CA ALA A 4 -0.95 8.20 -28.23
C ALA A 4 -0.04 8.50 -27.01
N PRO A 5 -0.28 9.60 -26.28
CA PRO A 5 0.40 9.81 -25.01
C PRO A 5 -0.02 8.69 -24.07
N ASN A 6 0.97 7.97 -23.56
CA ASN A 6 0.79 6.99 -22.50
C ASN A 6 0.24 7.76 -21.30
N SER A 7 -1.08 7.73 -21.12
CA SER A 7 -1.76 8.30 -19.97
C SER A 7 -1.14 7.67 -18.73
N ALA A 8 -0.24 8.42 -18.08
CA ALA A 8 0.17 8.16 -16.71
C ALA A 8 -1.12 8.17 -15.89
N ARG A 9 -1.68 6.97 -15.72
CA ARG A 9 -2.89 6.73 -14.97
C ARG A 9 -2.58 7.20 -13.57
N ALA A 10 -3.12 8.37 -13.22
CA ALA A 10 -3.20 8.78 -11.83
C ALA A 10 -3.78 7.59 -11.07
N PRO A 11 -3.17 7.15 -9.95
CA PRO A 11 -3.80 6.14 -9.16
C PRO A 11 -5.08 6.77 -8.63
N ASP A 12 -6.22 6.45 -9.26
CA ASP A 12 -7.53 6.47 -8.62
C ASP A 12 -7.44 5.48 -7.44
N ASP A 13 -6.72 5.90 -6.39
CA ASP A 13 -6.35 5.09 -5.24
C ASP A 13 -7.49 5.11 -4.24
N ASN A 14 -8.65 4.64 -4.68
CA ASN A 14 -9.69 4.21 -3.77
C ASN A 14 -9.42 2.73 -3.46
N PRO A 15 -8.78 2.39 -2.32
CA PRO A 15 -8.45 1.00 -1.97
C PRO A 15 -9.70 0.10 -1.83
N LEU A 16 -10.88 0.71 -1.72
CA LEU A 16 -12.18 0.02 -1.74
C LEU A 16 -12.52 -0.60 -3.10
N SER A 17 -11.97 -0.08 -4.21
CA SER A 17 -12.24 -0.57 -5.57
C SER A 17 -11.24 -1.62 -6.05
N LYS A 18 -10.10 -1.77 -5.37
CA LYS A 18 -9.06 -2.76 -5.70
C LYS A 18 -9.54 -4.17 -5.34
N SER A 19 -9.18 -5.18 -6.14
CA SER A 19 -9.40 -6.60 -5.82
C SER A 19 -8.43 -7.08 -4.72
N VAL A 20 -8.70 -8.24 -4.11
CA VAL A 20 -7.78 -8.84 -3.11
C VAL A 20 -6.40 -9.09 -3.73
N ARG A 21 -6.35 -9.52 -5.00
CA ARG A 21 -5.09 -9.75 -5.72
C ARG A 21 -4.28 -8.47 -5.90
N GLU A 22 -4.95 -7.36 -6.24
CA GLU A 22 -4.31 -6.05 -6.37
C GLU A 22 -3.82 -5.53 -5.02
N LEU A 23 -4.60 -5.69 -3.94
CA LEU A 23 -4.16 -5.33 -2.60
C LEU A 23 -2.92 -6.12 -2.15
N ILE A 24 -2.83 -7.40 -2.49
CA ILE A 24 -1.63 -8.21 -2.20
C ILE A 24 -0.43 -7.72 -3.02
N ALA A 25 -0.63 -7.38 -4.29
CA ALA A 25 0.44 -6.83 -5.13
C ALA A 25 0.95 -5.48 -4.60
N ASP A 26 0.03 -4.58 -4.22
CA ASP A 26 0.37 -3.29 -3.63
C ASP A 26 1.11 -3.46 -2.28
N LEU A 27 0.69 -4.42 -1.47
CA LEU A 27 1.38 -4.75 -0.21
C LEU A 27 2.83 -5.19 -0.46
N ALA A 28 3.04 -6.10 -1.41
CA ALA A 28 4.38 -6.59 -1.76
C ALA A 28 5.29 -5.45 -2.25
N LEU A 29 4.76 -4.54 -3.09
CA LEU A 29 5.50 -3.36 -3.53
C LEU A 29 5.89 -2.44 -2.37
N ILE A 30 4.97 -2.18 -1.44
CA ILE A 30 5.25 -1.33 -0.27
C ILE A 30 6.28 -1.99 0.66
N GLU A 31 6.20 -3.30 0.88
CA GLU A 31 7.18 -4.04 1.69
C GLU A 31 8.58 -3.98 1.07
N ASP A 32 8.70 -4.12 -0.25
CA ASP A 32 9.98 -4.01 -0.95
C ASP A 32 10.59 -2.62 -0.80
N VAL A 33 9.77 -1.56 -0.92
CA VAL A 33 10.23 -0.18 -0.72
C VAL A 33 10.60 0.07 0.75
N LEU A 34 9.81 -0.41 1.71
CA LEU A 34 10.09 -0.27 3.15
C LEU A 34 11.43 -0.89 3.55
N ARG A 35 11.83 -2.00 2.91
CA ARG A 35 13.15 -2.62 3.15
C ARG A 35 14.31 -1.76 2.65
N ALA A 36 14.09 -0.95 1.63
CA ALA A 36 15.11 -0.10 1.03
C ALA A 36 15.19 1.29 1.68
N VAL A 37 14.09 1.76 2.28
CA VAL A 37 14.02 3.11 2.87
C VAL A 37 14.62 3.11 4.27
N PRO A 38 15.56 4.02 4.58
CA PRO A 38 16.11 4.13 5.92
C PRO A 38 15.03 4.59 6.91
N THR A 39 14.91 3.90 8.04
CA THR A 39 13.95 4.26 9.10
C THR A 39 14.24 5.62 9.72
N VAL A 40 15.51 6.02 9.72
CA VAL A 40 16.01 7.20 10.41
C VAL A 40 16.88 8.00 9.45
N LEU A 41 16.66 9.31 9.40
CA LEU A 41 17.50 10.26 8.69
C LEU A 41 18.38 10.99 9.69
N ARG A 42 19.62 11.25 9.27
CA ARG A 42 20.58 12.02 10.06
C ARG A 42 20.98 13.26 9.29
N GLU A 43 20.63 14.42 9.85
CA GLU A 43 20.99 15.74 9.33
C GLU A 43 21.93 16.41 10.34
N GLY A 44 23.23 16.28 10.11
CA GLY A 44 24.27 16.74 11.04
C GLY A 44 24.20 16.01 12.39
N HIS A 45 23.87 16.76 13.44
CA HIS A 45 23.68 16.24 14.81
C HIS A 45 22.24 15.82 15.11
N ARG A 46 21.29 16.12 14.22
CA ARG A 46 19.88 15.80 14.41
C ARG A 46 19.57 14.44 13.81
N VAL A 47 18.85 13.63 14.55
CA VAL A 47 18.36 12.32 14.15
C VAL A 47 16.84 12.39 14.15
N THR A 48 16.20 12.16 13.01
CA THR A 48 14.74 12.19 12.85
C THR A 48 14.24 10.89 12.23
N ILE A 49 13.01 10.53 12.52
CA ILE A 49 12.34 9.43 11.81
C ILE A 49 12.15 9.87 10.37
N ASN A 50 12.45 8.98 9.43
CA ASN A 50 12.21 9.25 8.02
C ASN A 50 10.70 9.41 7.78
N PRO A 51 10.23 10.58 7.29
CA PRO A 51 8.81 10.78 7.00
C PRO A 51 8.31 9.79 5.94
N ASP A 52 9.15 9.40 4.97
CA ASP A 52 8.79 8.44 3.92
C ASP A 52 8.56 7.05 4.50
N PHE A 53 9.40 6.63 5.46
CA PHE A 53 9.20 5.38 6.20
C PHE A 53 7.87 5.37 6.94
N THR A 54 7.50 6.50 7.56
CA THR A 54 6.24 6.63 8.30
C THR A 54 5.03 6.54 7.36
N ALA A 55 5.06 7.27 6.24
CA ALA A 55 4.01 7.24 5.24
C ALA A 55 3.81 5.85 4.62
N LEU A 56 4.91 5.16 4.27
CA LEU A 56 4.86 3.81 3.71
C LEU A 56 4.31 2.79 4.72
N LYS A 57 4.70 2.90 5.99
CA LYS A 57 4.18 2.05 7.06
C LYS A 57 2.68 2.25 7.28
N ASP A 58 2.20 3.48 7.19
CA ASP A 58 0.77 3.76 7.32
C ASP A 58 -0.03 3.23 6.11
N ALA A 59 0.54 3.30 4.90
CA ALA A 59 -0.04 2.69 3.70
C ALA A 59 -0.10 1.15 3.83
N GLU A 60 0.97 0.50 4.28
CA GLU A 60 1.03 -0.94 4.56
C GLU A 60 -0.10 -1.35 5.53
N ARG A 61 -0.24 -0.61 6.64
CA ARG A 61 -1.29 -0.85 7.64
C ARG A 61 -2.69 -0.70 7.06
N HIS A 62 -2.90 0.25 6.16
CA HIS A 62 -4.19 0.45 5.50
C HIS A 62 -4.55 -0.77 4.64
N ILE A 63 -3.61 -1.24 3.81
CA ILE A 63 -3.83 -2.39 2.92
C ILE A 63 -4.08 -3.67 3.72
N VAL A 64 -3.29 -3.91 4.77
CA VAL A 64 -3.50 -5.06 5.67
C VAL A 64 -4.87 -4.99 6.34
N SER A 65 -5.30 -3.79 6.76
CA SER A 65 -6.62 -3.61 7.36
C SER A 65 -7.75 -3.92 6.37
N GLU A 66 -7.60 -3.53 5.11
CA GLU A 66 -8.57 -3.87 4.05
C GLU A 66 -8.60 -5.36 3.74
N LEU A 67 -7.43 -6.01 3.63
CA LEU A 67 -7.34 -7.45 3.44
C LEU A 67 -8.01 -8.21 4.60
N ARG A 68 -7.79 -7.78 5.84
CA ARG A 68 -8.44 -8.37 7.02
C ARG A 68 -9.95 -8.17 7.01
N ARG A 69 -10.44 -6.96 6.70
CA ARG A 69 -11.88 -6.68 6.59
C ARG A 69 -12.54 -7.62 5.58
N ARG A 70 -11.93 -7.81 4.41
CA ARG A 70 -12.46 -8.69 3.35
C ARG A 70 -12.42 -10.16 3.74
N ALA A 71 -11.37 -10.61 4.43
CA ALA A 71 -11.28 -11.99 4.94
C ALA A 71 -12.39 -12.29 5.98
N VAL A 72 -12.67 -11.35 6.88
CA VAL A 72 -13.75 -11.49 7.88
C VAL A 72 -15.12 -11.54 7.20
N THR A 73 -15.38 -10.63 6.24
CA THR A 73 -16.65 -10.63 5.49
C THR A 73 -16.86 -11.94 4.73
N SER A 74 -15.81 -12.45 4.05
CA SER A 74 -15.89 -13.71 3.31
C SER A 74 -16.15 -14.91 4.24
N ASN A 75 -15.46 -14.99 5.38
CA ASN A 75 -15.65 -16.06 6.36
C ASN A 75 -17.04 -16.01 7.04
N THR A 76 -17.60 -14.82 7.18
CA THR A 76 -18.95 -14.64 7.74
C THR A 76 -20.03 -15.10 6.75
N LEU A 77 -19.86 -14.82 5.46
CA LEU A 77 -20.77 -15.30 4.40
C LEU A 77 -20.73 -16.82 4.23
N ASP A 78 -19.54 -17.42 4.29
CA ASP A 78 -19.35 -18.88 4.17
C ASP A 78 -20.04 -19.66 5.32
N ARG A 79 -20.16 -19.03 6.51
CA ARG A 79 -20.83 -19.63 7.68
C ARG A 79 -22.35 -19.47 7.70
N LEU A 80 -22.90 -18.64 6.82
CA LEU A 80 -24.34 -18.36 6.74
C LEU A 80 -25.02 -19.01 5.52
N ALA A 81 -24.23 -19.60 4.61
CA ALA A 81 -24.68 -20.37 3.46
C ALA A 81 -24.83 -21.86 3.80
#